data_AF-U5I608-F1
#
_entry.id   AF-U5I608-F1
#
_cell.length_a   1.000
_cell.length_b   1.000
_cell.length_c   1.000
_cell.angle_alpha   90.00
_cell.angle_beta   90.00
_cell.angle_gamma   90.00
#
_symmetry.space_group_name_H-M   'P 1'
#
loop_
_entity.id
_entity.type
_entity.pdbx_description
1 polymer ?
#
loop_
_entity_poly.entity_id
_entity_poly.type
_entity_poly.pdbx_seq_one_letter_code
_entity_poly.pdbx_strand_id
1 'polypeptide(L)'
;ARVNNESCVSYIGPNGSGHYVKMVHNGIEYADMQLISEVFFLLKYILQMNNIELSKIFSFWNKGELKSYLIKISSKIFLKKTNTGRYLLDLILDCAENKGTGSWSSKSALDLGEPLSLITESVFVRYISSLKSQRVLASKILNGPINVPIINNKSEFIEKIRQALYLGKIIAYAQGFSQLKTASEKYNWNLNYGDIAKIFRSGCIIRAQFLQKITETYINNGNDVQNLLLTPYFSEIANKYQNSLREITSYAIFHGFAVP
;
A
#
# COMPACT_ATOMS: atom_id res chain seq x y z
N ALA A 1 0.90 14.53 -17.77
CA ALA A 1 1.91 14.31 -16.71
C ALA A 1 3.24 13.97 -17.36
N ARG A 2 4.36 14.48 -16.84
CA ARG A 2 5.72 14.22 -17.36
C ARG A 2 6.71 14.01 -16.20
N VAL A 3 7.77 13.24 -16.44
CA VAL A 3 8.94 13.09 -15.55
C VAL A 3 10.18 13.16 -16.43
N ASN A 4 11.14 14.03 -16.12
CA ASN A 4 12.37 14.21 -16.92
C ASN A 4 12.10 14.39 -18.43
N ASN A 5 11.10 15.23 -18.77
CA ASN A 5 10.59 15.46 -20.13
C ASN A 5 9.95 14.25 -20.86
N GLU A 6 9.90 13.07 -20.25
CA GLU A 6 9.17 11.91 -20.78
C GLU A 6 7.69 12.00 -20.41
N SER A 7 6.81 11.72 -21.38
CA SER A 7 5.37 11.65 -21.14
C SER A 7 4.99 10.34 -20.45
N CYS A 8 4.11 10.41 -19.45
CA CYS A 8 3.59 9.21 -18.77
C CYS A 8 2.48 8.52 -19.61
N VAL A 9 2.83 8.13 -20.82
CA VAL A 9 2.01 7.37 -21.76
C VAL A 9 2.92 6.46 -22.59
N SER A 10 2.50 5.23 -22.82
CA SER A 10 3.18 4.27 -23.70
C SER A 10 2.14 3.34 -24.34
N TYR A 11 2.47 2.75 -25.48
CA TYR A 11 1.69 1.65 -26.04
C TYR A 11 1.90 0.42 -25.15
N ILE A 12 0.82 -0.06 -24.53
CA ILE A 12 0.89 -1.15 -23.54
C ILE A 12 0.97 -2.52 -24.20
N GLY A 13 0.22 -2.72 -25.28
CA GLY A 13 0.07 -4.01 -25.93
C GLY A 13 -1.27 -4.11 -26.67
N PRO A 14 -1.57 -5.27 -27.26
CA PRO A 14 -2.79 -5.48 -28.03
C PRO A 14 -4.03 -5.61 -27.12
N ASN A 15 -5.21 -5.60 -27.74
CA ASN A 15 -6.49 -5.96 -27.11
C ASN A 15 -6.77 -5.17 -25.81
N GLY A 16 -7.17 -5.88 -24.74
CA GLY A 16 -7.50 -5.30 -23.43
C GLY A 16 -6.32 -5.01 -22.51
N SER A 17 -5.07 -5.15 -22.97
CA SER A 17 -3.86 -5.04 -22.13
C SER A 17 -3.78 -3.71 -21.36
N GLY A 18 -4.11 -2.59 -22.01
CA GLY A 18 -4.14 -1.28 -21.34
C GLY A 18 -5.14 -1.20 -20.19
N HIS A 19 -6.32 -1.80 -20.35
CA HIS A 19 -7.32 -1.88 -19.29
C HIS A 19 -6.89 -2.83 -18.17
N TYR A 20 -6.21 -3.93 -18.51
CA TYR A 20 -5.66 -4.86 -17.53
C TYR A 20 -4.57 -4.20 -16.67
N VAL A 21 -3.64 -3.47 -17.28
CA VAL A 21 -2.62 -2.69 -16.56
C VAL A 21 -3.27 -1.66 -15.63
N LYS A 22 -4.36 -1.01 -16.07
CA LYS A 22 -5.13 -0.10 -15.21
C LYS A 22 -5.81 -0.81 -14.03
N MET A 23 -6.34 -2.02 -14.25
CA MET A 23 -6.93 -2.84 -13.19
C MET A 23 -5.88 -3.18 -12.12
N VAL A 24 -4.69 -3.64 -12.53
CA VAL A 24 -3.58 -3.94 -11.59
C VAL A 24 -3.10 -2.68 -10.87
N HIS A 25 -2.99 -1.54 -11.56
CA HIS A 25 -2.71 -0.24 -10.92
C HIS A 25 -3.70 0.03 -9.78
N ASN A 26 -5.00 -0.18 -10.01
CA ASN A 26 -5.99 0.00 -8.95
C ASN A 26 -5.85 -1.04 -7.84
N GLY A 27 -5.52 -2.30 -8.14
CA GLY A 27 -5.19 -3.28 -7.09
C GLY A 27 -4.06 -2.77 -6.17
N ILE A 28 -2.96 -2.31 -6.76
CA ILE A 28 -1.82 -1.73 -6.03
C ILE A 28 -2.23 -0.47 -5.24
N GLU A 29 -3.13 0.36 -5.79
CA GLU A 29 -3.68 1.53 -5.08
C GLU A 29 -4.44 1.12 -3.81
N TYR A 30 -5.22 0.05 -3.85
CA TYR A 30 -5.94 -0.47 -2.68
C TYR A 30 -4.96 -0.94 -1.60
N ALA A 31 -3.93 -1.69 -2.00
CA ALA A 31 -2.84 -2.12 -1.13
C ALA A 31 -2.11 -0.95 -0.46
N ASP A 32 -1.71 0.05 -1.25
CA ASP A 32 -1.02 1.23 -0.72
C ASP A 32 -1.87 1.99 0.30
N MET A 33 -3.17 2.16 0.04
CA MET A 33 -4.09 2.80 0.98
C MET A 33 -4.29 1.98 2.24
N GLN A 34 -4.40 0.65 2.12
CA GLN A 34 -4.60 -0.26 3.23
C GLN A 34 -3.39 -0.26 4.17
N LEU A 35 -2.18 -0.41 3.65
CA LEU A 35 -0.93 -0.33 4.41
C LEU A 35 -0.78 1.02 5.15
N ILE A 36 -1.15 2.12 4.48
CA ILE A 36 -1.15 3.45 5.10
C ILE A 36 -2.17 3.53 6.25
N SER A 37 -3.34 2.90 6.09
CA SER A 37 -4.39 2.88 7.10
C SER A 37 -4.00 2.07 8.34
N GLU A 38 -3.30 0.95 8.16
CA GLU A 38 -2.76 0.14 9.26
C GLU A 38 -1.72 0.92 10.06
N VAL A 39 -0.77 1.54 9.38
CA VAL A 39 0.23 2.37 10.06
C VAL A 39 -0.42 3.56 10.78
N PHE A 40 -1.42 4.20 10.18
CA PHE A 40 -2.22 5.19 10.89
C PHE A 40 -2.86 4.60 12.15
N PHE A 41 -3.46 3.42 12.06
CA PHE A 41 -4.12 2.75 13.18
C PHE A 41 -3.12 2.44 14.31
N LEU A 42 -1.95 1.89 13.99
CA LEU A 42 -0.89 1.61 14.95
C LEU A 42 -0.40 2.90 15.64
N LEU A 43 -0.08 3.95 14.87
CA LEU A 43 0.39 5.22 15.44
C LEU A 43 -0.68 5.91 16.31
N LYS A 44 -1.93 5.89 15.86
CA LYS A 44 -3.06 6.54 16.54
C LYS A 44 -3.40 5.86 17.86
N TYR A 45 -3.45 4.53 17.88
CA TYR A 45 -3.99 3.78 19.02
C TYR A 45 -2.91 3.13 19.91
N ILE A 46 -1.78 2.69 19.34
CA ILE A 46 -0.67 2.15 20.16
C ILE A 46 0.18 3.28 20.72
N LEU A 47 0.58 4.25 19.89
CA LEU A 47 1.42 5.37 20.35
C LEU A 47 0.62 6.56 20.88
N GLN A 48 -0.71 6.51 20.78
CA GLN A 48 -1.66 7.54 21.23
C GLN A 48 -1.42 8.90 20.58
N MET A 49 -1.02 8.91 19.31
CA MET A 49 -0.68 10.14 18.60
C MET A 49 -1.92 10.93 18.18
N ASN A 50 -1.87 12.25 18.37
CA ASN A 50 -2.89 13.14 17.84
C ASN A 50 -2.67 13.44 16.35
N ASN A 51 -3.65 14.08 15.71
CA ASN A 51 -3.62 14.32 14.26
C ASN A 51 -2.50 15.27 13.82
N ILE A 52 -2.02 16.17 14.70
CA ILE A 52 -0.89 17.05 14.42
C ILE A 52 0.41 16.23 14.37
N GLU A 53 0.61 15.32 15.31
CA GLU A 53 1.76 14.42 15.36
C GLU A 53 1.78 13.48 14.15
N LEU A 54 0.64 12.88 13.81
CA LEU A 54 0.49 12.05 12.61
C LEU A 54 0.85 12.83 11.33
N SER A 55 0.36 14.07 11.20
CA SER A 55 0.73 14.95 10.09
C SER A 55 2.23 15.20 10.01
N LYS A 56 2.90 15.44 11.14
CA LYS A 56 4.36 15.66 11.18
C LYS A 56 5.13 14.43 10.73
N ILE A 57 4.75 13.24 11.22
CA ILE A 57 5.38 11.96 10.85
C ILE A 57 5.23 11.68 9.35
N PHE A 58 4.00 11.74 8.82
CA PHE A 58 3.78 11.49 7.39
C PHE A 58 4.45 12.56 6.51
N SER A 59 4.51 13.82 6.96
CA SER A 59 5.25 14.87 6.25
C SER A 59 6.75 14.62 6.26
N PHE A 60 7.30 14.06 7.34
CA PHE A 60 8.70 13.65 7.42
C PHE A 60 8.99 12.44 6.52
N TRP A 61 8.17 11.39 6.58
CA TRP A 61 8.29 10.22 5.69
C TRP A 61 8.20 10.58 4.21
N ASN A 62 7.37 11.58 3.87
CA ASN A 62 7.26 12.06 2.49
C ASN A 62 8.50 12.81 1.97
N LYS A 63 9.52 13.04 2.80
CA LYS A 63 10.82 13.57 2.39
C LYS A 63 11.85 12.46 2.10
N GLY A 64 11.58 11.23 2.52
CA GLY A 64 12.46 10.07 2.35
C GLY A 64 11.96 9.08 1.30
N GLU A 65 12.29 7.80 1.48
CA GLU A 65 11.97 6.73 0.52
C GLU A 65 10.46 6.47 0.32
N LEU A 66 9.63 6.88 1.29
CA LEU A 66 8.17 6.80 1.20
C LEU A 66 7.53 7.96 0.42
N LYS A 67 8.33 8.88 -0.15
CA LYS A 67 7.84 10.02 -0.94
C LYS A 67 6.88 9.59 -2.04
N SER A 68 5.60 9.92 -1.84
CA SER A 68 4.50 9.49 -2.71
C SER A 68 3.31 10.43 -2.60
N TYR A 69 2.42 10.37 -3.58
CA TYR A 69 1.20 11.17 -3.53
C TYR A 69 0.32 10.79 -2.32
N LEU A 70 0.12 9.49 -2.07
CA LEU A 70 -0.72 9.00 -1.00
C LEU A 70 -0.21 9.43 0.39
N ILE A 71 1.09 9.30 0.68
CA ILE A 71 1.66 9.78 1.94
C ILE A 71 1.51 11.32 2.08
N LYS A 72 1.72 12.07 0.99
CA LYS A 72 1.54 13.53 0.97
C LYS A 72 0.11 13.96 1.26
N ILE A 73 -0.89 13.29 0.71
CA ILE A 73 -2.28 13.66 0.99
C ILE A 73 -2.71 13.21 2.38
N SER A 74 -2.23 12.06 2.88
CA SER A 74 -2.50 11.62 4.25
C SER A 74 -2.04 12.64 5.27
N SER A 75 -0.83 13.22 5.12
CA SER A 75 -0.35 14.26 6.04
C SER A 75 -1.25 15.49 6.05
N LYS A 76 -1.83 15.87 4.90
CA LYS A 76 -2.79 16.98 4.79
C LYS A 76 -4.15 16.63 5.37
N ILE A 77 -4.63 15.40 5.17
CA ILE A 77 -5.92 14.91 5.65
C ILE A 77 -5.98 15.01 7.17
N PHE A 78 -4.92 14.63 7.89
CA PHE A 78 -4.88 14.71 9.34
C PHE A 78 -5.11 16.14 9.88
N LEU A 79 -4.72 17.18 9.14
CA LEU A 79 -4.90 18.57 9.57
C LEU A 79 -6.22 19.19 9.11
N LYS A 80 -7.00 18.52 8.26
CA LYS A 80 -8.24 19.10 7.74
C LYS A 80 -9.27 19.21 8.87
N LYS A 81 -9.75 20.43 9.10
CA LYS A 81 -10.82 20.74 10.06
C LYS A 81 -12.14 21.06 9.34
N THR A 82 -13.23 20.78 10.03
CA THR A 82 -14.59 21.24 9.72
C THR A 82 -14.76 22.71 10.10
N ASN A 83 -15.88 23.31 9.70
CA ASN A 83 -16.23 24.69 10.07
C ASN A 83 -16.39 24.86 11.60
N THR A 84 -16.64 23.77 12.34
CA THR A 84 -16.72 23.79 13.81
C THR A 84 -15.38 23.54 14.50
N GLY A 85 -14.25 23.58 13.77
CA GLY A 85 -12.90 23.39 14.30
C GLY A 85 -12.50 21.95 14.64
N ARG A 86 -13.43 20.97 14.51
CA ARG A 86 -13.15 19.54 14.71
C ARG A 86 -12.39 18.95 13.52
N TYR A 87 -11.48 18.02 13.76
CA TYR A 87 -10.80 17.30 12.68
C TYR A 87 -11.77 16.48 11.86
N LEU A 88 -11.74 16.65 10.54
CA LEU A 88 -12.68 16.01 9.62
C LEU A 88 -12.50 14.48 9.62
N LEU A 89 -11.26 14.00 9.69
CA LEU A 89 -10.96 12.57 9.68
C LEU A 89 -11.69 11.80 10.78
N ASP A 90 -11.76 12.37 11.98
CA ASP A 90 -12.38 11.74 13.15
C ASP A 90 -13.92 11.72 13.09
N LEU A 91 -14.51 12.36 12.08
CA LEU A 91 -15.96 12.42 11.85
C LEU A 91 -16.42 11.62 10.63
N ILE A 92 -15.48 11.11 9.81
CA ILE A 92 -15.79 10.31 8.64
C ILE A 92 -16.21 8.91 9.10
N LEU A 93 -17.31 8.41 8.54
CA LEU A 93 -17.76 7.03 8.77
C LEU A 93 -16.71 6.05 8.23
N ASP A 94 -16.30 5.09 9.06
CA ASP A 94 -15.33 4.03 8.76
C ASP A 94 -15.95 2.91 7.90
N CYS A 95 -16.55 3.28 6.77
CA CYS A 95 -17.11 2.38 5.76
C CYS A 95 -16.48 2.72 4.41
N ALA A 96 -15.48 1.96 4.01
CA ALA A 96 -14.74 2.20 2.78
C ALA A 96 -15.52 1.66 1.58
N GLU A 97 -15.99 2.57 0.71
CA GLU A 97 -16.57 2.20 -0.57
C GLU A 97 -15.52 1.66 -1.56
N ASN A 98 -16.00 0.96 -2.58
CA ASN A 98 -15.19 0.46 -3.68
C ASN A 98 -16.03 0.43 -4.98
N LYS A 99 -15.37 0.59 -6.13
CA LYS A 99 -16.01 0.58 -7.47
C LYS A 99 -15.70 -0.70 -8.27
N GLY A 100 -15.35 -1.79 -7.60
CA GLY A 100 -15.11 -3.10 -8.22
C GLY A 100 -13.71 -3.36 -8.76
N THR A 101 -12.94 -2.36 -9.22
CA THR A 101 -11.64 -2.59 -9.88
C THR A 101 -10.59 -3.30 -9.01
N GLY A 102 -10.56 -3.05 -7.70
CA GLY A 102 -9.71 -3.82 -6.77
C GLY A 102 -10.09 -5.31 -6.75
N SER A 103 -11.39 -5.61 -6.67
CA SER A 103 -11.89 -6.99 -6.69
C SER A 103 -11.64 -7.69 -8.02
N TRP A 104 -11.61 -6.97 -9.14
CA TRP A 104 -11.26 -7.53 -10.45
C TRP A 104 -9.80 -7.98 -10.49
N SER A 105 -8.87 -7.21 -9.89
CA SER A 105 -7.47 -7.62 -9.77
C SER A 105 -7.32 -8.92 -8.99
N SER A 106 -8.03 -9.05 -7.86
CA SER A 106 -8.02 -10.28 -7.05
C SER A 106 -8.65 -11.47 -7.76
N LYS A 107 -9.80 -11.29 -8.43
CA LYS A 107 -10.43 -12.35 -9.22
C LYS A 107 -9.51 -12.83 -10.34
N SER A 108 -8.92 -11.91 -11.09
CA SER A 108 -7.98 -12.27 -12.14
C SER A 108 -6.73 -12.96 -11.59
N ALA A 109 -6.27 -12.65 -10.38
CA ALA A 109 -5.16 -13.36 -9.77
C ALA A 109 -5.53 -14.82 -9.47
N LEU A 110 -6.72 -15.06 -8.95
CA LEU A 110 -7.26 -16.42 -8.75
C LEU A 110 -7.32 -17.19 -10.08
N ASP A 111 -7.83 -16.56 -11.16
CA ASP A 111 -7.91 -17.17 -12.50
C ASP A 111 -6.54 -17.44 -13.15
N LEU A 112 -5.49 -16.78 -12.67
CA LEU A 112 -4.11 -16.95 -13.12
C LEU A 112 -3.28 -17.87 -12.22
N GLY A 113 -3.79 -18.24 -11.04
CA GLY A 113 -2.99 -18.93 -10.03
C GLY A 113 -1.92 -18.06 -9.36
N GLU A 114 -2.10 -16.72 -9.38
CA GLU A 114 -1.14 -15.76 -8.82
C GLU A 114 -1.43 -15.45 -7.34
N PRO A 115 -0.43 -15.52 -6.45
CA PRO A 115 -0.60 -15.27 -5.02
C PRO A 115 -0.66 -13.78 -4.69
N LEU A 116 -1.78 -13.13 -5.04
CA LEU A 116 -2.00 -11.69 -4.86
C LEU A 116 -2.60 -11.34 -3.48
N SER A 117 -1.97 -11.82 -2.41
CA SER A 117 -2.55 -11.78 -1.05
C SER A 117 -2.83 -10.37 -0.55
N LEU A 118 -1.85 -9.44 -0.63
CA LEU A 118 -1.95 -8.14 0.03
C LEU A 118 -3.03 -7.25 -0.62
N ILE A 119 -3.11 -7.27 -1.95
CA ILE A 119 -4.18 -6.57 -2.69
C ILE A 119 -5.54 -7.18 -2.37
N THR A 120 -5.62 -8.50 -2.23
CA THR A 120 -6.87 -9.21 -1.94
C THR A 120 -7.36 -8.94 -0.52
N GLU A 121 -6.47 -8.97 0.48
CA GLU A 121 -6.81 -8.56 1.85
C GLU A 121 -7.25 -7.10 1.89
N SER A 122 -6.63 -6.22 1.11
CA SER A 122 -7.07 -4.81 0.99
C SER A 122 -8.48 -4.65 0.44
N VAL A 123 -8.97 -5.60 -0.36
CA VAL A 123 -10.36 -5.67 -0.79
C VAL A 123 -11.25 -6.15 0.34
N PHE A 124 -10.86 -7.22 1.04
CA PHE A 124 -11.64 -7.77 2.16
C PHE A 124 -11.74 -6.81 3.34
N VAL A 125 -10.70 -6.02 3.65
CA VAL A 125 -10.76 -5.00 4.71
C VAL A 125 -11.81 -3.93 4.39
N ARG A 126 -11.99 -3.56 3.12
CA ARG A 126 -13.07 -2.65 2.75
C ARG A 126 -14.43 -3.29 2.93
N TYR A 127 -14.57 -4.57 2.61
CA TYR A 127 -15.82 -5.30 2.81
C TYR A 127 -16.18 -5.40 4.29
N ILE A 128 -15.25 -5.78 5.17
CA ILE A 128 -15.51 -5.84 6.62
C ILE A 128 -15.77 -4.45 7.21
N SER A 129 -15.13 -3.39 6.69
CA SER A 129 -15.43 -2.01 7.10
C SER A 129 -16.89 -1.63 6.81
N SER A 130 -17.47 -2.14 5.71
CA SER A 130 -18.86 -1.88 5.33
C SER A 130 -19.87 -2.60 6.24
N LEU A 131 -19.45 -3.65 6.97
CA LEU A 131 -20.26 -4.36 7.96
C LEU A 131 -20.33 -3.60 9.30
N LYS A 132 -20.54 -2.28 9.27
CA LYS A 132 -20.43 -1.40 10.46
C LYS A 132 -21.35 -1.82 11.61
N SER A 133 -22.62 -2.13 11.33
CA SER A 133 -23.58 -2.55 12.34
C SER A 133 -23.15 -3.85 13.03
N GLN A 134 -22.66 -4.81 12.25
CA GLN A 134 -22.13 -6.07 12.78
C GLN A 134 -20.87 -5.84 13.62
N ARG A 135 -19.94 -4.99 13.18
CA ARG A 135 -18.73 -4.65 13.95
C ARG A 135 -19.05 -3.97 15.29
N VAL A 136 -20.01 -3.03 15.31
CA VAL A 136 -20.45 -2.35 16.53
C VAL A 136 -21.16 -3.31 17.50
N LEU A 137 -21.90 -4.28 16.98
CA LEU A 137 -22.48 -5.33 17.82
C LEU A 137 -21.40 -6.25 18.38
N ALA A 138 -20.49 -6.72 17.51
CA ALA A 138 -19.40 -7.61 17.87
C ALA A 138 -18.48 -6.99 18.93
N SER A 139 -18.20 -5.68 18.88
CA SER A 139 -17.34 -5.00 19.87
C SER A 139 -17.93 -4.97 21.29
N LYS A 140 -19.21 -5.31 21.47
CA LYS A 140 -19.86 -5.42 22.78
C LYS A 140 -19.88 -6.86 23.32
N ILE A 141 -19.57 -7.84 22.47
CA ILE A 141 -19.70 -9.27 22.76
C ILE A 141 -18.31 -9.92 22.80
N LEU A 142 -17.44 -9.58 21.85
CA LEU A 142 -16.12 -10.15 21.70
C LEU A 142 -15.11 -9.35 22.52
N ASN A 143 -14.32 -10.07 23.33
CA ASN A 143 -13.23 -9.49 24.11
C ASN A 143 -11.91 -9.59 23.35
N GLY A 144 -11.07 -8.57 23.52
CA GLY A 144 -9.68 -8.56 23.06
C GLY A 144 -8.71 -8.42 24.23
N PRO A 145 -7.40 -8.40 23.98
CA PRO A 145 -6.40 -8.15 25.01
C PRO A 145 -6.61 -6.78 25.68
N ILE A 146 -6.45 -6.74 27.01
CA ILE A 146 -6.85 -5.59 27.85
C ILE A 146 -5.73 -4.53 27.95
N ASN A 147 -4.47 -4.91 27.77
CA ASN A 147 -3.31 -4.06 28.03
C ASN A 147 -2.49 -3.82 26.76
N VAL A 148 -2.40 -2.56 26.32
CA VAL A 148 -1.37 -2.12 25.39
C VAL A 148 -0.18 -1.65 26.23
N PRO A 149 0.97 -2.33 26.21
CA PRO A 149 2.12 -1.97 27.02
C PRO A 149 2.67 -0.62 26.59
N ILE A 150 3.28 0.06 27.55
CA ILE A 150 3.91 1.35 27.32
C ILE A 150 5.13 1.13 26.41
N ILE A 151 5.11 1.75 25.24
CA ILE A 151 6.26 1.79 24.35
C ILE A 151 7.29 2.78 24.92
N ASN A 152 8.36 2.25 25.52
CA ASN A 152 9.42 3.05 26.13
C ASN A 152 10.17 3.92 25.11
N ASN A 153 10.47 3.39 23.92
CA ASN A 153 11.16 4.11 22.85
C ASN A 153 10.22 4.36 21.65
N LYS A 154 9.39 5.41 21.73
CA LYS A 154 8.45 5.77 20.66
C LYS A 154 9.14 6.02 19.32
N SER A 155 10.32 6.67 19.32
CA SER A 155 11.05 7.00 18.10
C SER A 155 11.47 5.76 17.30
N GLU A 156 12.03 4.77 18.00
CA GLU A 156 12.41 3.49 17.40
C GLU A 156 11.19 2.72 16.87
N PHE A 157 10.08 2.71 17.63
CA PHE A 157 8.86 2.04 17.19
C PHE A 157 8.27 2.70 15.92
N ILE A 158 8.29 4.04 15.83
CA ILE A 158 7.87 4.78 14.63
C ILE A 158 8.75 4.39 13.43
N GLU A 159 10.06 4.27 13.62
CA GLU A 159 10.97 3.86 12.55
C GLU A 159 10.72 2.41 12.11
N LYS A 160 10.46 1.50 13.05
CA LYS A 160 10.07 0.11 12.73
C LYS A 160 8.78 0.06 11.93
N ILE A 161 7.77 0.84 12.30
CA ILE A 161 6.52 0.99 11.53
C ILE A 161 6.80 1.53 10.12
N ARG A 162 7.66 2.54 10.00
CA ARG A 162 8.04 3.12 8.69
C ARG A 162 8.69 2.08 7.78
N GLN A 163 9.59 1.28 8.33
CA GLN A 163 10.28 0.19 7.62
C GLN A 163 9.31 -0.92 7.22
N ALA A 164 8.40 -1.32 8.12
CA ALA A 164 7.34 -2.28 7.84
C ALA A 164 6.43 -1.81 6.70
N LEU A 165 6.00 -0.54 6.72
CA LEU A 165 5.23 0.07 5.64
C LEU A 165 5.97 0.01 4.30
N TYR A 166 7.25 0.36 4.29
CA TYR A 166 8.03 0.37 3.06
C TYR A 166 8.22 -1.04 2.48
N LEU A 167 8.50 -2.02 3.33
CA LEU A 167 8.60 -3.43 2.91
C LEU A 167 7.25 -3.99 2.44
N GLY A 168 6.15 -3.66 3.13
CA GLY A 168 4.80 -4.01 2.70
C GLY A 168 4.48 -3.47 1.30
N LYS A 169 4.87 -2.21 1.01
CA LYS A 169 4.76 -1.65 -0.35
C LYS A 169 5.58 -2.45 -1.35
N ILE A 170 6.83 -2.80 -1.04
CA ILE A 170 7.66 -3.61 -1.95
C ILE A 170 6.97 -4.93 -2.29
N ILE A 171 6.42 -5.62 -1.29
CA ILE A 171 5.70 -6.90 -1.47
C ILE A 171 4.45 -6.69 -2.34
N ALA A 172 3.65 -5.66 -2.09
CA ALA A 172 2.45 -5.36 -2.89
C ALA A 172 2.77 -5.16 -4.38
N TYR A 173 3.85 -4.43 -4.68
CA TYR A 173 4.29 -4.21 -6.05
C TYR A 173 4.93 -5.45 -6.67
N ALA A 174 5.69 -6.23 -5.90
CA ALA A 174 6.23 -7.51 -6.37
C ALA A 174 5.10 -8.46 -6.79
N GLN A 175 4.02 -8.54 -6.01
CA GLN A 175 2.83 -9.32 -6.35
C GLN A 175 2.12 -8.76 -7.60
N GLY A 176 1.90 -7.44 -7.68
CA GLY A 176 1.24 -6.83 -8.83
C GLY A 176 2.03 -6.99 -10.14
N PHE A 177 3.36 -6.86 -10.10
CA PHE A 177 4.20 -7.07 -11.29
C PHE A 177 4.32 -8.55 -11.67
N SER A 178 4.32 -9.47 -10.69
CA SER A 178 4.18 -10.91 -10.96
C SER A 178 2.87 -11.21 -11.70
N GLN A 179 1.76 -10.64 -11.22
CA GLN A 179 0.46 -10.80 -11.89
C GLN A 179 0.46 -10.26 -13.32
N LEU A 180 1.10 -9.10 -13.57
CA LEU A 180 1.25 -8.57 -14.92
C LEU A 180 2.04 -9.51 -15.82
N LYS A 181 3.08 -10.15 -15.30
CA LYS A 181 3.90 -11.10 -16.04
C LYS A 181 3.12 -12.33 -16.45
N THR A 182 2.47 -12.99 -15.50
CA THR A 182 1.65 -14.18 -15.77
C THR A 182 0.48 -13.87 -16.71
N ALA A 183 -0.12 -12.69 -16.60
CA ALA A 183 -1.13 -12.24 -17.56
C ALA A 183 -0.55 -12.00 -18.96
N SER A 184 0.63 -11.36 -19.05
CA SER A 184 1.31 -11.12 -20.33
C SER A 184 1.60 -12.43 -21.07
N GLU A 185 2.06 -13.45 -20.34
CA GLU A 185 2.32 -14.80 -20.85
C GLU A 185 1.02 -15.49 -21.30
N LYS A 186 -0.01 -15.53 -20.44
CA LYS A 186 -1.29 -16.18 -20.77
C LYS A 186 -1.99 -15.56 -21.98
N TYR A 187 -1.90 -14.24 -22.13
CA TYR A 187 -2.63 -13.50 -23.17
C TYR A 187 -1.75 -13.06 -24.34
N ASN A 188 -0.48 -13.46 -24.39
CA ASN A 188 0.49 -13.11 -25.43
C ASN A 188 0.58 -11.58 -25.68
N TRP A 189 0.59 -10.79 -24.62
CA TRP A 189 0.60 -9.31 -24.74
C TRP A 189 1.99 -8.70 -24.89
N ASN A 190 3.05 -9.44 -24.55
CA ASN A 190 4.44 -8.97 -24.57
C ASN A 190 4.60 -7.61 -23.85
N LEU A 191 4.07 -7.51 -22.62
CA LEU A 191 4.10 -6.27 -21.85
C LEU A 191 5.53 -5.81 -21.56
N ASN A 192 5.77 -4.50 -21.65
CA ASN A 192 7.01 -3.88 -21.20
C ASN A 192 6.84 -3.36 -19.77
N TYR A 193 7.37 -4.08 -18.78
CA TYR A 193 7.19 -3.75 -17.37
C TYR A 193 7.95 -2.48 -16.96
N GLY A 194 9.08 -2.18 -17.62
CA GLY A 194 9.81 -0.93 -17.44
C GLY A 194 8.99 0.27 -17.86
N ASP A 195 8.33 0.20 -19.03
CA ASP A 195 7.46 1.27 -19.51
C ASP A 195 6.20 1.41 -18.66
N ILE A 196 5.60 0.30 -18.20
CA ILE A 196 4.48 0.32 -17.24
C ILE A 196 4.90 1.05 -15.95
N ALA A 197 6.07 0.73 -15.39
CA ALA A 197 6.58 1.42 -14.22
C ALA A 197 6.82 2.93 -14.50
N LYS A 198 7.36 3.28 -15.67
CA LYS A 198 7.62 4.66 -16.08
C LYS A 198 6.34 5.50 -16.12
N ILE A 199 5.27 4.98 -16.71
CA ILE A 199 4.00 5.72 -16.84
C ILE A 199 3.31 5.91 -15.49
N PHE A 200 3.57 5.06 -14.50
CA PHE A 200 3.04 5.23 -13.16
C PHE A 200 3.80 6.28 -12.33
N ARG A 201 5.00 6.73 -12.73
CA ARG A 201 5.82 7.70 -11.96
C ARG A 201 5.16 9.07 -11.75
N SER A 202 4.18 9.46 -12.58
CA SER A 202 3.46 10.73 -12.45
C SER A 202 2.03 10.64 -13.00
N GLY A 203 1.18 11.59 -12.62
CA GLY A 203 -0.23 11.64 -13.03
C GLY A 203 -1.15 10.68 -12.27
N CYS A 204 -0.76 9.42 -12.11
CA CYS A 204 -1.59 8.40 -11.45
C CYS A 204 -1.61 8.53 -9.91
N ILE A 205 -2.50 7.79 -9.23
CA ILE A 205 -2.67 7.87 -7.77
C ILE A 205 -1.47 7.27 -7.02
N ILE A 206 -0.95 6.15 -7.51
CA ILE A 206 0.16 5.43 -6.87
C ILE A 206 1.54 6.08 -7.12
N ARG A 207 1.58 7.24 -7.77
CA ARG A 207 2.83 7.92 -8.14
C ARG A 207 3.73 8.15 -6.92
N ALA A 208 4.96 7.67 -7.03
CA ALA A 208 5.95 7.70 -5.96
C ALA A 208 7.37 7.67 -6.52
N GLN A 209 8.34 8.18 -5.76
CA GLN A 209 9.77 8.02 -6.08
C GLN A 209 10.15 6.53 -6.17
N PHE A 210 9.46 5.68 -5.41
CA PHE A 210 9.57 4.23 -5.46
C PHE A 210 9.48 3.63 -6.87
N LEU A 211 8.65 4.18 -7.75
CA LEU A 211 8.48 3.63 -9.12
C LEU A 211 9.67 3.88 -10.03
N GLN A 212 10.50 4.87 -9.69
CA GLN A 212 11.78 5.06 -10.34
C GLN A 212 12.71 3.87 -10.07
N LYS A 213 12.65 3.26 -8.87
CA LYS A 213 13.44 2.06 -8.55
C LYS A 213 12.98 0.84 -9.34
N ILE A 214 11.66 0.65 -9.48
CA ILE A 214 11.11 -0.41 -10.34
C ILE A 214 11.51 -0.19 -11.80
N THR A 215 11.41 1.06 -12.28
CA THR A 215 11.83 1.44 -13.63
C THR A 215 13.31 1.09 -13.87
N GLU A 216 14.20 1.49 -12.96
CA GLU A 216 15.64 1.18 -13.02
C GLU A 216 15.90 -0.32 -13.03
N THR A 217 15.18 -1.10 -12.21
CA THR A 217 15.28 -2.56 -12.20
C THR A 217 14.98 -3.17 -13.57
N TYR A 218 13.87 -2.80 -14.21
CA TYR A 218 13.53 -3.34 -15.53
C TYR A 218 14.39 -2.79 -16.67
N ILE A 219 14.93 -1.57 -16.55
CA ILE A 219 15.92 -1.05 -17.51
C ILE A 219 17.21 -1.86 -17.47
N ASN A 220 17.69 -2.18 -16.27
CA ASN A 220 18.98 -2.85 -16.10
C ASN A 220 18.94 -4.36 -16.36
N ASN A 221 17.78 -5.00 -16.15
CA ASN A 221 17.65 -6.46 -16.21
C ASN A 221 16.72 -6.94 -17.34
N GLY A 222 16.08 -6.01 -18.07
CA GLY A 222 15.07 -6.36 -19.08
C GLY A 222 13.80 -6.97 -18.48
N ASN A 223 12.98 -7.57 -19.33
CA ASN A 223 11.71 -8.21 -18.94
C ASN A 223 11.90 -9.56 -18.22
N ASP A 224 13.13 -10.07 -18.12
CA ASP A 224 13.44 -11.39 -17.54
C ASP A 224 13.43 -11.41 -16.01
N VAL A 225 13.22 -10.27 -15.36
CA VAL A 225 13.02 -10.17 -13.90
C VAL A 225 11.91 -11.14 -13.49
N GLN A 226 12.30 -12.17 -12.73
CA GLN A 226 11.36 -13.18 -12.23
C GLN A 226 10.44 -12.61 -11.15
N ASN A 227 11.02 -11.88 -10.20
CA ASN A 227 10.30 -11.19 -9.14
C ASN A 227 11.12 -9.98 -8.69
N LEU A 228 10.47 -8.86 -8.37
CA LEU A 228 11.16 -7.66 -7.90
C LEU A 228 12.03 -7.94 -6.66
N LEU A 229 11.56 -8.78 -5.73
CA LEU A 229 12.28 -9.14 -4.50
C LEU A 229 13.64 -9.82 -4.74
N LEU A 230 13.86 -10.39 -5.93
CA LEU A 230 15.12 -11.06 -6.29
C LEU A 230 16.16 -10.10 -6.88
N THR A 231 15.82 -8.82 -7.03
CA THR A 231 16.74 -7.83 -7.61
C THR A 231 17.46 -7.03 -6.50
N PRO A 232 18.70 -6.56 -6.74
CA PRO A 232 19.62 -6.12 -5.67
C PRO A 232 19.02 -5.10 -4.70
N TYR A 233 18.38 -4.05 -5.23
CA TYR A 233 17.78 -2.99 -4.40
C TYR A 233 16.67 -3.51 -3.49
N PHE A 234 15.73 -4.29 -4.03
CA PHE A 234 14.58 -4.77 -3.25
C PHE A 234 14.97 -5.88 -2.28
N SER A 235 15.91 -6.76 -2.65
CA SER A 235 16.44 -7.78 -1.74
C SER A 235 17.20 -7.15 -0.56
N GLU A 236 17.98 -6.10 -0.79
CA GLU A 236 18.70 -5.39 0.27
C GLU A 236 17.73 -4.79 1.29
N ILE A 237 16.69 -4.10 0.80
CA ILE A 237 15.66 -3.51 1.66
C ILE A 237 14.88 -4.59 2.41
N ALA A 238 14.49 -5.68 1.74
CA ALA A 238 13.80 -6.79 2.38
C ALA A 238 14.63 -7.39 3.52
N ASN A 239 15.91 -7.66 3.28
CA ASN A 239 16.82 -8.18 4.31
C ASN A 239 16.99 -7.20 5.47
N LYS A 240 17.06 -5.89 5.19
CA LYS A 240 17.23 -4.85 6.20
C LYS A 240 15.98 -4.63 7.05
N TYR A 241 14.79 -4.65 6.45
CA TYR A 241 13.54 -4.22 7.10
C TYR A 241 12.65 -5.37 7.57
N GLN A 242 12.96 -6.63 7.23
CA GLN A 242 12.14 -7.77 7.62
C GLN A 242 12.02 -7.95 9.14
N ASN A 243 13.05 -7.62 9.93
CA ASN A 243 12.95 -7.68 11.39
C ASN A 243 11.91 -6.66 11.92
N SER A 244 11.94 -5.43 11.41
CA SER A 244 10.96 -4.40 11.77
C SER A 244 9.54 -4.82 11.39
N LEU A 245 9.33 -5.42 10.21
CA LEU A 245 8.03 -5.98 9.82
C LEU A 245 7.58 -7.07 10.81
N ARG A 246 8.43 -8.05 11.12
CA ARG A 246 8.11 -9.13 12.06
C ARG A 246 7.76 -8.61 13.45
N GLU A 247 8.52 -7.66 13.97
CA GLU A 247 8.28 -7.09 15.30
C GLU A 247 6.95 -6.33 15.35
N ILE A 248 6.67 -5.50 14.34
CA ILE A 248 5.41 -4.74 14.29
C ILE A 248 4.21 -5.66 14.12
N THR A 249 4.28 -6.66 13.23
CA THR A 249 3.19 -7.62 13.04
C THR A 249 2.97 -8.47 14.30
N SER A 250 4.05 -8.98 14.92
CA SER A 250 3.93 -9.76 16.15
C SER A 250 3.35 -8.93 17.29
N TYR A 251 3.80 -7.67 17.43
CA TYR A 251 3.25 -6.75 18.42
C TYR A 251 1.76 -6.49 18.15
N ALA A 252 1.38 -6.22 16.91
CA ALA A 252 -0.01 -5.96 16.55
C ALA A 252 -0.90 -7.16 16.88
N ILE A 253 -0.48 -8.38 16.49
CA ILE A 253 -1.20 -9.63 16.81
C ILE A 253 -1.36 -9.81 18.32
N PHE A 254 -0.26 -9.70 19.08
CA PHE A 254 -0.28 -9.92 20.53
C PHE A 254 -1.21 -8.93 21.25
N HIS A 255 -1.35 -7.71 20.72
CA HIS A 255 -2.18 -6.65 21.30
C HIS A 255 -3.52 -6.44 20.59
N GLY A 256 -3.94 -7.36 19.71
CA GLY A 256 -5.26 -7.32 19.09
C GLY A 256 -5.48 -6.18 18.08
N PHE A 257 -4.40 -5.68 17.46
CA PHE A 257 -4.47 -4.73 16.35
C PHE A 257 -4.45 -5.49 15.02
N ALA A 258 -5.47 -5.28 14.19
CA ALA A 258 -5.56 -5.88 12.87
C ALA A 258 -4.56 -5.22 11.90
N VAL A 259 -3.65 -6.03 11.35
CA VAL A 259 -2.67 -5.67 10.30
C VAL A 259 -2.66 -6.74 9.19
N PRO A 260 -3.79 -6.89 8.48
CA PRO A 260 -4.02 -7.97 7.51
C PRO A 260 -3.15 -7.89 6.25
#